data_AF-A0A2G9TZV2-F1
#
_entry.id   AF-A0A2G9TZV2-F1
#
_cell.length_a   1.000
_cell.length_b   1.000
_cell.length_c   1.000
_cell.angle_alpha   90.00
_cell.angle_beta   90.00
_cell.angle_gamma   90.00
#
_symmetry.space_group_name_H-M   'P 1'
#
loop_
_entity.id
_entity.type
_entity.pdbx_description
1 polymer ?
#
loop_
_entity_poly.entity_id
_entity_poly.type
_entity_poly.pdbx_seq_one_letter_code
_entity_poly.pdbx_strand_id
1 'polypeptide(L)'
;EGAFYSIEMKEEYRQHGICIVCKSASSSKFKLVLFDKEGGVRLIQESQKKKSAGTQAEMFFVPFTIANLGEFVPLKFHMEDRYTITFMPISGDSMGPFEEIIEVEKVLLAKKTEMAKFQTEYAEAKKKFEDAVERLKREDKEIQEKLKTREKAYEEVIATSQAKFMNHISPSKSGKSFFGLF
;
A
#
# COMPACT_ATOMS: atom_id res chain seq x y z
N GLU A 1 -10.44 -16.20 28.29
CA GLU A 1 -9.19 -16.86 28.70
C GLU A 1 -8.55 -17.56 27.51
N GLY A 2 -7.22 -17.55 27.40
CA GLY A 2 -6.50 -18.20 26.29
C GLY A 2 -6.04 -19.60 26.68
N ALA A 3 -6.08 -20.54 25.74
CA ALA A 3 -5.53 -21.89 25.94
C ALA A 3 -4.07 -21.91 25.46
N PHE A 4 -3.15 -22.28 26.35
CA PHE A 4 -1.72 -22.33 26.08
C PHE A 4 -1.26 -23.78 25.89
N TYR A 5 -0.45 -24.00 24.87
CA TYR A 5 0.13 -25.31 24.54
C TYR A 5 1.62 -25.13 24.33
N SER A 6 2.41 -26.14 24.73
CA SER A 6 3.84 -26.20 24.44
C SER A 6 4.10 -27.30 23.41
N ILE A 7 5.07 -27.06 22.53
CA ILE A 7 5.40 -27.96 21.43
C ILE A 7 6.92 -28.10 21.38
N GLU A 8 7.37 -29.33 21.26
CA GLU A 8 8.78 -29.66 21.05
C GLU A 8 8.94 -30.29 19.66
N MET A 9 9.78 -29.69 18.82
CA MET A 9 10.07 -30.21 17.48
C MET A 9 11.07 -31.36 17.56
N LYS A 10 10.59 -32.59 17.35
CA LYS A 10 11.44 -33.78 17.28
C LYS A 10 12.27 -33.82 16.00
N GLU A 11 13.44 -34.47 16.05
CA GLU A 11 14.36 -34.58 14.92
C GLU A 11 13.72 -35.22 13.68
N GLU A 12 12.94 -36.27 13.89
CA GLU A 12 12.24 -37.03 12.84
C GLU A 12 11.25 -36.18 12.02
N TYR A 13 10.72 -35.08 12.58
CA TYR A 13 9.78 -34.20 11.87
C TYR A 13 10.49 -33.09 11.10
N ARG A 14 11.78 -32.84 11.32
CA ARG A 14 12.47 -31.69 10.71
C ARG A 14 12.62 -31.78 9.20
N GLN A 15 12.64 -33.00 8.65
CA GLN A 15 12.80 -33.21 7.21
C GLN A 15 11.62 -32.68 6.39
N HIS A 16 10.40 -32.78 6.92
CA HIS A 16 9.17 -32.40 6.21
C HIS A 16 8.41 -31.28 6.91
N GLY A 17 8.60 -31.13 8.21
CA GLY A 17 7.91 -30.18 9.05
C GLY A 17 6.67 -30.73 9.73
N ILE A 18 5.97 -29.83 10.41
CA ILE A 18 4.70 -30.11 11.07
C ILE A 18 3.65 -29.08 10.67
N CYS A 19 2.38 -29.48 10.75
CA CYS A 19 1.24 -28.59 10.69
C CYS A 19 0.51 -28.58 12.02
N ILE A 20 0.24 -27.38 12.55
CA ILE A 20 -0.66 -27.17 13.68
C ILE A 20 -2.00 -26.75 13.12
N VAL A 21 -3.05 -27.49 13.46
CA VAL A 21 -4.41 -27.15 13.05
C VAL A 21 -5.27 -26.95 14.30
N CYS A 22 -5.94 -25.81 14.38
CA CYS A 22 -6.97 -25.57 15.37
C CYS A 22 -8.30 -25.35 14.68
N LYS A 23 -9.36 -26.00 15.18
CA LYS A 23 -10.72 -25.95 14.62
C LYS A 23 -11.73 -25.55 15.69
N SER A 24 -12.76 -24.82 15.28
CA SER A 24 -13.97 -24.56 16.07
C SER A 24 -15.19 -25.03 15.28
N ALA A 25 -15.89 -26.03 15.84
CA ALA A 25 -17.13 -26.55 15.27
C ALA A 25 -18.29 -25.55 15.37
N SER A 26 -18.23 -24.62 16.33
CA SER A 26 -19.19 -23.52 16.51
C SER A 26 -18.93 -22.32 15.59
N SER A 27 -17.92 -22.40 14.71
CA SER A 27 -17.56 -21.32 13.77
C SER A 27 -17.10 -20.03 14.44
N SER A 28 -16.53 -20.12 15.63
CA SER A 28 -16.05 -18.96 16.36
C SER A 28 -14.77 -18.41 15.78
N LYS A 29 -14.58 -17.09 15.88
CA LYS A 29 -13.36 -16.44 15.44
C LYS A 29 -12.30 -16.54 16.53
N PHE A 30 -11.12 -17.03 16.18
CA PHE A 30 -9.99 -17.16 17.12
C PHE A 30 -8.66 -16.91 16.41
N LYS A 31 -7.57 -16.83 17.18
CA LYS A 31 -6.20 -16.72 16.66
C LYS A 31 -5.31 -17.77 17.28
N LEU A 32 -4.41 -18.32 16.47
CA LEU A 32 -3.23 -19.02 16.95
C LEU A 32 -2.11 -18.00 17.10
N VAL A 33 -1.48 -17.98 18.27
CA VAL A 33 -0.34 -17.10 18.56
C VAL A 33 0.83 -17.96 18.96
N LEU A 34 1.94 -17.85 18.20
CA LEU A 34 3.19 -18.50 18.52
C LEU A 34 4.09 -17.53 19.27
N PHE A 35 4.54 -17.94 20.45
CA PHE A 35 5.55 -17.24 21.23
C PHE A 35 6.89 -17.95 21.09
N ASP A 36 7.98 -17.19 21.14
CA ASP A 36 9.31 -17.75 21.36
C ASP A 36 9.57 -18.06 22.84
N LYS A 37 10.76 -18.59 23.13
CA LYS A 37 11.25 -18.90 24.48
C LYS A 37 11.40 -17.68 25.40
N GLU A 38 11.48 -16.47 24.85
CA GLU A 38 11.61 -15.19 25.55
C GLU A 38 10.23 -14.51 25.76
N GLY A 39 9.14 -15.13 25.27
CA GLY A 39 7.79 -14.59 25.33
C GLY A 39 7.44 -13.61 24.20
N GLY A 40 8.33 -13.44 23.21
CA GLY A 40 8.08 -12.61 22.03
C GLY A 40 7.12 -13.28 21.05
N VAL A 41 6.18 -12.51 20.49
CA VAL A 41 5.24 -13.02 19.48
C VAL A 41 5.97 -13.20 18.13
N ARG A 42 5.92 -14.42 17.58
CA ARG A 42 6.58 -14.78 16.32
C ARG A 42 5.63 -14.94 15.15
N LEU A 43 4.44 -15.48 15.40
CA LEU A 43 3.42 -15.67 14.37
C LEU A 43 2.03 -15.50 14.97
N ILE A 44 1.15 -14.83 14.23
CA ILE A 44 -0.28 -14.75 14.54
C ILE A 44 -1.03 -15.26 13.30
N GLN A 45 -1.87 -16.26 13.48
CA GLN A 45 -2.73 -16.79 12.43
C GLN A 45 -4.19 -16.69 12.85
N GLU A 46 -4.99 -15.93 12.11
CA GLU A 46 -6.43 -15.85 12.33
C GLU A 46 -7.17 -17.03 11.72
N SER A 47 -8.22 -17.49 12.41
CA SER A 47 -9.11 -18.52 11.91
C SER A 47 -9.87 -18.04 10.67
N GLN A 48 -9.90 -18.87 9.63
CA GLN A 48 -10.67 -18.66 8.42
C GLN A 48 -11.92 -19.53 8.41
N LYS A 49 -13.02 -19.01 7.85
CA LYS A 49 -14.24 -19.80 7.66
C LYS A 49 -13.99 -20.84 6.57
N LYS A 50 -14.16 -22.12 6.89
CA LYS A 50 -14.07 -23.23 5.93
C LYS A 50 -15.49 -23.62 5.53
N LYS A 51 -15.70 -23.94 4.24
CA LYS A 51 -17.03 -24.16 3.65
C LYS A 51 -17.88 -25.22 4.38
N SER A 52 -17.27 -26.23 5.00
CA SER A 52 -17.95 -27.36 5.64
C SER A 52 -17.52 -27.70 7.07
N ALA A 53 -16.57 -26.96 7.67
CA ALA A 53 -15.90 -27.36 8.92
C ALA A 53 -15.85 -26.26 10.00
N GLY A 54 -16.74 -25.27 9.92
CA GLY A 54 -16.73 -24.12 10.81
C GLY A 54 -15.55 -23.18 10.54
N THR A 55 -14.79 -22.83 11.58
CA THR A 55 -13.59 -21.99 11.47
C THR A 55 -12.32 -22.78 11.79
N GLN A 56 -11.23 -22.47 11.08
CA GLN A 56 -9.96 -23.19 11.20
C GLN A 56 -8.78 -22.23 11.02
N ALA A 57 -7.73 -22.42 11.82
CA ALA A 57 -6.43 -21.78 11.62
C ALA A 57 -5.34 -22.86 11.50
N GLU A 58 -4.39 -22.63 10.59
CA GLU A 58 -3.28 -23.54 10.32
C GLU A 58 -1.94 -22.83 10.41
N MET A 59 -0.96 -23.41 11.11
CA MET A 59 0.44 -22.96 11.08
C MET A 59 1.32 -24.08 10.54
N PHE A 60 2.12 -23.79 9.52
CA PHE A 60 3.07 -24.71 8.94
C PHE A 60 4.48 -24.37 9.41
N PHE A 61 5.20 -25.37 9.93
CA PHE A 61 6.59 -25.29 10.33
C PHE A 61 7.39 -26.22 9.44
N VAL A 62 7.84 -25.71 8.30
CA VAL A 62 8.45 -26.47 7.20
C VAL A 62 9.89 -26.00 6.96
N PRO A 63 10.77 -26.82 6.36
CA PRO A 63 12.18 -26.49 6.17
C PRO A 63 12.45 -25.47 5.04
N PHE A 64 11.42 -24.80 4.53
CA PHE A 64 11.54 -23.76 3.51
C PHE A 64 10.80 -22.48 3.92
N THR A 65 11.13 -21.37 3.27
CA THR A 65 10.54 -20.07 3.58
C THR A 65 9.13 -19.96 3.02
N ILE A 66 8.19 -19.58 3.90
CA ILE A 66 6.82 -19.24 3.52
C ILE A 66 6.70 -17.72 3.38
N ALA A 67 6.14 -17.25 2.27
CA ALA A 67 5.87 -15.85 2.01
C ALA A 67 4.75 -15.34 2.93
N ASN A 68 5.10 -14.58 3.97
CA ASN A 68 4.10 -13.86 4.74
C ASN A 68 3.61 -12.64 3.95
N LEU A 69 2.33 -12.69 3.52
CA LEU A 69 1.67 -11.68 2.69
C LEU A 69 0.58 -10.90 3.47
N GLY A 70 0.40 -11.17 4.76
CA GLY A 70 -0.68 -10.57 5.56
C GLY A 70 -0.17 -9.85 6.80
N GLU A 71 -0.26 -8.53 6.82
CA GLU A 71 -0.34 -7.74 8.05
C GLU A 71 -1.77 -7.19 8.19
N PHE A 72 -2.51 -7.59 9.23
CA PHE A 72 -3.20 -6.71 10.19
C PHE A 72 -4.02 -7.48 11.25
N VAL A 73 -4.26 -6.84 12.41
CA VAL A 73 -4.92 -7.36 13.64
C VAL A 73 -6.35 -6.81 13.77
N PRO A 74 -7.36 -7.59 14.23
CA PRO A 74 -8.32 -7.04 15.21
C PRO A 74 -8.94 -8.04 16.22
N LEU A 75 -9.65 -7.51 17.24
CA LEU A 75 -10.06 -8.14 18.52
C LEU A 75 -11.60 -8.24 18.73
N LYS A 76 -12.00 -9.13 19.67
CA LYS A 76 -13.32 -9.43 20.33
C LYS A 76 -14.35 -10.20 19.47
N PHE A 77 -15.07 -11.24 19.93
CA PHE A 77 -15.67 -11.55 21.23
C PHE A 77 -15.55 -13.04 21.61
N HIS A 78 -15.73 -13.35 22.91
CA HIS A 78 -15.70 -14.68 23.51
C HIS A 78 -17.09 -15.36 23.44
N MET A 79 -17.15 -16.60 22.93
CA MET A 79 -18.21 -17.56 23.23
C MET A 79 -17.54 -18.80 23.86
N GLU A 80 -18.27 -19.55 24.69
CA GLU A 80 -17.77 -20.80 25.27
C GLU A 80 -17.71 -21.87 24.19
N ASP A 81 -16.58 -21.94 23.50
CA ASP A 81 -16.38 -22.84 22.38
C ASP A 81 -15.43 -23.98 22.73
N ARG A 82 -15.76 -25.17 22.21
CA ARG A 82 -14.87 -26.31 22.24
C ARG A 82 -13.94 -26.23 21.04
N TYR A 83 -12.69 -25.88 21.29
CA TYR A 83 -11.62 -25.89 20.30
C TYR A 83 -10.88 -27.24 20.33
N THR A 84 -10.52 -27.75 19.16
CA THR A 84 -9.63 -28.91 19.04
C THR A 84 -8.34 -28.48 18.36
N ILE A 85 -7.22 -28.69 19.05
CA ILE A 85 -5.88 -28.52 18.48
C ILE A 85 -5.32 -29.89 18.09
N THR A 86 -4.72 -29.98 16.91
CA THR A 86 -4.10 -31.20 16.41
C THR A 86 -2.72 -30.89 15.86
N PHE A 87 -1.73 -31.66 16.29
CA PHE A 87 -0.35 -31.62 15.83
C PHE A 87 -0.14 -32.77 14.85
N MET A 88 0.19 -32.45 13.60
CA MET A 88 0.31 -33.45 12.54
C MET A 88 1.70 -33.36 11.90
N PRO A 89 2.52 -34.42 11.98
CA PRO A 89 3.66 -34.59 11.11
C PRO A 89 3.21 -34.62 9.65
N ILE A 90 3.98 -33.97 8.78
CA ILE A 90 3.71 -34.04 7.34
C ILE A 90 4.17 -35.42 6.85
N SER A 91 3.24 -36.20 6.30
CA SER A 91 3.52 -37.56 5.84
C SER A 91 4.21 -37.57 4.48
N GLY A 92 5.06 -38.57 4.22
CA GLY A 92 5.69 -38.76 2.91
C GLY A 92 4.68 -38.95 1.77
N ASP A 93 3.50 -39.51 2.06
CA ASP A 93 2.41 -39.68 1.09
C ASP A 93 1.84 -38.34 0.59
N SER A 94 2.09 -37.24 1.29
CA SER A 94 1.66 -35.88 0.92
C SER A 94 2.69 -35.11 0.07
N MET A 95 3.72 -35.78 -0.44
CA MET A 95 4.81 -35.14 -1.19
C MET A 95 4.37 -34.35 -2.41
N GLY A 96 3.42 -34.86 -3.21
CA GLY A 96 2.93 -34.14 -4.40
C GLY A 96 2.35 -32.75 -4.07
N PRO A 97 1.32 -32.66 -3.19
CA PRO A 97 0.83 -31.37 -2.70
C PRO A 97 1.89 -30.52 -2.00
N PHE A 98 2.87 -31.13 -1.32
CA PHE A 98 3.96 -30.42 -0.66
C PHE A 98 4.93 -29.76 -1.65
N GLU A 99 5.29 -30.45 -2.73
CA GLU A 99 6.08 -29.89 -3.83
C GLU A 99 5.35 -28.73 -4.54
N GLU A 100 4.03 -28.86 -4.74
CA GLU A 100 3.21 -27.79 -5.28
C GLU A 100 3.24 -26.54 -4.38
N ILE A 101 3.13 -26.72 -3.05
CA ILE A 101 3.27 -25.63 -2.09
C ILE A 101 4.65 -24.97 -2.24
N ILE A 102 5.74 -25.75 -2.35
CA ILE A 102 7.09 -25.21 -2.52
C ILE A 102 7.19 -24.33 -3.78
N GLU A 103 6.68 -24.81 -4.92
CA GLU A 103 6.71 -24.04 -6.16
C GLU A 103 5.86 -22.77 -6.10
N VAL A 104 4.68 -22.85 -5.48
CA VAL A 104 3.84 -21.67 -5.24
C VAL A 104 4.57 -20.65 -4.35
N GLU A 105 5.19 -21.09 -3.26
CA GLU A 105 5.93 -20.20 -2.33
C GLU A 105 7.10 -19.50 -3.03
N LYS A 106 7.84 -20.19 -3.91
CA LYS A 106 8.89 -19.56 -4.73
C LYS A 106 8.32 -18.43 -5.60
N VAL A 107 7.19 -18.67 -6.25
CA VAL A 107 6.52 -17.65 -7.08
C VAL A 107 6.02 -16.48 -6.24
N LEU A 108 5.44 -16.74 -5.06
CA LEU A 108 4.97 -15.69 -4.16
C LEU A 108 6.13 -14.82 -3.64
N LEU A 109 7.27 -15.42 -3.27
CA LEU A 109 8.47 -14.68 -2.86
C LEU A 109 9.04 -13.82 -3.99
N ALA A 110 9.07 -14.34 -5.22
CA ALA A 110 9.50 -13.58 -6.40
C ALA A 110 8.59 -12.37 -6.64
N LYS A 111 7.27 -12.56 -6.62
CA LYS A 111 6.29 -11.49 -6.76
C LYS A 111 6.38 -10.45 -5.64
N LYS A 112 6.60 -10.88 -4.40
CA LYS A 112 6.80 -9.97 -3.26
C LYS A 112 8.02 -9.06 -3.49
N THR A 113 9.11 -9.63 -4.02
CA THR A 113 10.34 -8.89 -4.33
C THR A 113 10.13 -7.91 -5.49
N GLU A 114 9.43 -8.34 -6.54
CA GLU A 114 9.08 -7.49 -7.69
C GLU A 114 8.19 -6.31 -7.25
N MET A 115 7.18 -6.57 -6.42
CA MET A 115 6.29 -5.54 -5.89
C MET A 115 7.04 -4.49 -5.05
N ALA A 116 8.00 -4.93 -4.22
CA ALA A 116 8.82 -4.01 -3.43
C ALA A 116 9.71 -3.09 -4.32
N LYS A 117 10.26 -3.64 -5.41
CA LYS A 117 11.02 -2.84 -6.40
C LYS A 117 10.10 -1.84 -7.08
N PHE A 118 8.95 -2.29 -7.57
CA PHE A 118 7.97 -1.42 -8.23
C PHE A 118 7.47 -0.30 -7.30
N GLN A 119 7.25 -0.58 -6.02
CA GLN A 119 6.85 0.44 -5.04
C GLN A 119 7.89 1.55 -4.92
N THR A 120 9.17 1.20 -4.97
CA THR A 120 10.28 2.17 -4.93
C THR A 120 10.29 3.04 -6.20
N GLU A 121 10.21 2.41 -7.38
CA GLU A 121 10.15 3.11 -8.67
C GLU A 121 8.94 4.06 -8.76
N TYR A 122 7.77 3.60 -8.31
CA TYR A 122 6.55 4.41 -8.25
C TYR A 122 6.73 5.62 -7.34
N ALA A 123 7.33 5.45 -6.16
CA ALA A 123 7.57 6.55 -5.23
C ALA A 123 8.50 7.62 -5.84
N GLU A 124 9.57 7.20 -6.53
CA GLU A 124 10.47 8.12 -7.23
C GLU A 124 9.77 8.84 -8.40
N ALA A 125 8.98 8.12 -9.19
CA ALA A 125 8.22 8.71 -10.29
C ALA A 125 7.17 9.72 -9.80
N LYS A 126 6.46 9.39 -8.71
CA LYS A 126 5.51 10.30 -8.06
C LYS A 126 6.19 11.58 -7.58
N LYS A 127 7.35 11.46 -6.94
CA LYS A 127 8.14 12.62 -6.50
C LYS A 127 8.55 13.50 -7.68
N LYS A 128 9.06 12.92 -8.77
CA LYS A 128 9.43 13.68 -9.98
C LYS A 128 8.23 14.40 -10.61
N PHE A 129 7.05 13.76 -10.59
CA PHE A 129 5.81 14.38 -11.06
C PHE A 129 5.41 15.57 -10.18
N GLU A 130 5.47 15.42 -8.85
CA GLU A 130 5.19 16.50 -7.90
C GLU A 130 6.14 17.70 -8.10
N ASP A 131 7.44 17.44 -8.23
CA ASP A 131 8.46 18.47 -8.51
C ASP A 131 8.18 19.21 -9.84
N ALA A 132 7.75 18.49 -10.87
CA ALA A 132 7.38 19.08 -12.16
C ALA A 132 6.14 19.96 -12.06
N VAL A 133 5.14 19.54 -11.27
CA VAL A 133 3.92 20.34 -11.02
C VAL A 133 4.25 21.61 -10.25
N GLU A 134 5.13 21.56 -9.26
CA GLU A 134 5.58 22.76 -8.53
C GLU A 134 6.36 23.72 -9.42
N ARG A 135 7.23 23.18 -10.29
CA ARG A 135 7.96 23.99 -11.27
C ARG A 135 7.00 24.69 -12.24
N LEU A 136 6.00 23.99 -12.76
CA LEU A 136 5.00 24.57 -13.65
C LEU A 136 4.27 25.75 -12.98
N LYS A 137 3.85 25.60 -11.71
CA LYS A 137 3.20 26.67 -10.95
C LYS A 137 4.10 27.90 -10.78
N ARG A 138 5.41 27.70 -10.58
CA ARG A 138 6.39 28.78 -10.44
C ARG A 138 6.57 29.54 -11.74
N GLU A 139 6.75 28.80 -12.84
CA GLU A 139 6.92 29.39 -14.18
C GLU A 139 5.65 30.14 -14.61
N ASP A 140 4.46 29.59 -14.38
CA ASP A 140 3.19 30.26 -14.67
C ASP A 140 3.06 31.59 -13.91
N LYS A 141 3.39 31.59 -12.61
CA LYS A 141 3.39 32.82 -11.80
C LYS A 141 4.37 33.86 -12.34
N GLU A 142 5.59 33.46 -12.69
CA GLU A 142 6.60 34.37 -13.25
C GLU A 142 6.15 34.97 -14.58
N ILE A 143 5.53 34.15 -15.45
CA ILE A 143 4.95 34.61 -16.71
C ILE A 143 3.87 35.66 -16.45
N GLN A 144 2.94 35.41 -15.52
CA GLN A 144 1.88 36.38 -15.19
C GLN A 144 2.44 37.71 -14.68
N GLU A 145 3.49 37.68 -13.83
CA GLU A 145 4.15 38.89 -13.34
C GLU A 145 4.83 39.68 -14.48
N LYS A 146 5.47 38.99 -15.44
CA LYS A 146 6.06 39.62 -16.64
C LYS A 146 4.99 40.21 -17.55
N LEU A 147 3.88 39.52 -17.77
CA LEU A 147 2.76 40.02 -18.57
C LEU A 147 2.19 41.31 -17.99
N LYS A 148 1.96 41.35 -16.67
CA LYS A 148 1.50 42.56 -15.97
C LYS A 148 2.49 43.71 -16.05
N THR A 149 3.79 43.41 -15.94
CA THR A 149 4.85 44.42 -16.10
C THR A 149 4.86 45.01 -17.51
N ARG A 150 4.68 44.17 -18.54
CA ARG A 150 4.58 44.58 -19.93
C ARG A 150 3.36 45.47 -20.17
N GLU A 151 2.20 45.11 -19.63
CA GLU A 151 0.97 45.92 -19.74
C GLU A 151 1.16 47.31 -19.16
N LYS A 152 1.75 47.39 -17.96
CA LYS A 152 2.08 48.69 -17.35
C LYS A 152 3.04 49.51 -18.20
N ALA A 153 4.06 48.88 -18.80
CA ALA A 153 4.98 49.57 -19.70
C ALA A 153 4.27 50.11 -20.95
N TYR A 154 3.31 49.37 -21.52
CA TYR A 154 2.48 49.89 -22.62
C TYR A 154 1.67 51.11 -22.19
N GLU A 155 1.03 51.07 -21.02
CA GLU A 155 0.27 52.22 -20.49
C GLU A 155 1.17 53.46 -20.30
N GLU A 156 2.37 53.28 -19.74
CA GLU A 156 3.34 54.37 -19.56
C GLU A 156 3.81 54.98 -20.88
N VAL A 157 4.07 54.16 -21.90
CA VAL A 157 4.44 54.62 -23.26
C VAL A 157 3.30 55.43 -23.88
N ILE A 158 2.06 54.95 -23.76
CA ILE A 158 0.87 55.64 -24.28
C ILE A 158 0.70 56.99 -23.56
N ALA A 159 0.72 57.00 -22.24
CA ALA A 159 0.54 58.20 -21.43
C ALA A 159 1.62 59.27 -21.73
N THR A 160 2.88 58.86 -21.80
CA THR A 160 4.01 59.75 -22.10
C THR A 160 3.90 60.34 -23.50
N SER A 161 3.51 59.52 -24.48
CA SER A 161 3.33 59.96 -25.87
C SER A 161 2.15 60.92 -26.00
N GLN A 162 1.02 60.60 -25.37
CA GLN A 162 -0.16 61.47 -25.34
C GLN A 162 0.15 62.82 -24.71
N ALA A 163 0.83 62.85 -23.55
CA ALA A 163 1.19 64.11 -22.90
C ALA A 163 2.05 65.03 -23.80
N LYS A 164 2.95 64.44 -24.60
CA LYS A 164 3.85 65.19 -25.49
C LYS A 164 3.18 65.67 -26.77
N PHE A 165 2.26 64.90 -27.32
CA PHE A 165 1.67 65.16 -28.64
C PHE A 165 0.18 65.52 -28.61
N MET A 166 -0.45 65.62 -27.43
CA MET A 166 -1.88 65.91 -27.26
C MET A 166 -2.37 67.14 -28.03
N ASN A 167 -1.53 68.17 -28.12
CA ASN A 167 -1.86 69.43 -28.80
C ASN A 167 -1.58 69.40 -30.32
N HIS A 168 -0.98 68.34 -30.84
CA HIS A 168 -0.70 68.14 -32.27
C HIS A 168 -1.66 67.14 -32.95
N ILE A 169 -2.69 66.71 -32.22
CA ILE A 169 -3.69 65.78 -32.74
C ILE A 169 -4.76 66.58 -33.48
N SER A 170 -5.04 66.19 -34.72
CA SER A 170 -6.16 66.72 -35.51
C SER A 170 -7.47 66.64 -34.70
N PRO A 171 -8.38 67.64 -34.78
CA PRO A 171 -9.63 67.61 -34.01
C PRO A 171 -10.42 66.35 -34.38
N SER A 172 -10.50 65.39 -33.48
CA SER A 172 -11.28 64.17 -33.72
C SER A 172 -12.76 64.54 -33.65
N LYS A 173 -13.48 64.43 -34.77
CA LYS A 173 -14.93 64.30 -34.71
C LYS A 173 -15.26 63.08 -33.86
N SER A 174 -16.08 63.30 -32.84
CA SER A 174 -16.65 62.27 -31.97
C SER A 174 -17.05 61.04 -32.78
N GLY A 175 -16.37 59.92 -32.53
CA GLY A 175 -16.75 58.61 -33.04
C GLY A 175 -16.39 57.60 -31.96
N LYS A 176 -17.41 57.11 -31.23
CA LYS A 176 -17.32 56.14 -30.15
C LYS A 176 -16.32 55.04 -30.50
N SER A 177 -15.17 55.00 -29.83
CA SER A 177 -14.25 53.87 -29.95
C SER A 177 -14.50 52.90 -28.80
N PHE A 178 -15.01 51.75 -29.20
CA PHE A 178 -15.27 50.56 -28.43
C PHE A 178 -13.92 49.93 -28.06
N PHE A 179 -13.41 50.16 -26.84
CA PHE A 179 -12.36 49.30 -26.29
C PHE A 179 -13.02 48.17 -25.52
N GLY A 180 -13.36 47.12 -26.26
CA GLY A 180 -13.70 45.80 -25.74
C GLY A 180 -12.71 44.77 -26.27
N LEU A 181 -12.37 43.83 -25.40
CA LEU A 181 -11.62 42.58 -25.62
C LEU A 181 -10.16 42.75 -26.06
N PHE A 182 -9.22 42.34 -25.20
CA PHE A 182 -8.78 40.95 -25.06
C PHE A 182 -8.36 40.68 -23.61
#